data_AF-A0A1Z9NTN0-F1
#
_entry.id   AF-A0A1Z9NTN0-F1
#
_cell.length_a   1.000
_cell.length_b   1.000
_cell.length_c   1.000
_cell.angle_alpha   90.00
_cell.angle_beta   90.00
_cell.angle_gamma   90.00
#
_symmetry.space_group_name_H-M   'P 1'
#
loop_
_entity.id
_entity.type
_entity.pdbx_description
1 polymer ?
#
loop_
_entity_poly.entity_id
_entity_poly.type
_entity_poly.pdbx_seq_one_letter_code
_entity_poly.pdbx_strand_id
1 'polypeptide(L)'
;MDLHKGIRAIHSSVVSILGETEKNIVALDKDEKKVNIDWTKVNAWADSEAYKAKREQEYPSIQDQLDMQYHDLINDTTTWKDAIKSVKVKYPKK
;
A
#
# COMPACT_ATOMS: atom_id res chain seq x y z
N MET A 1 8.21 3.21 7.42
CA MET A 1 8.49 2.68 6.07
C MET A 1 8.56 1.17 6.18
N ASP A 2 7.93 0.43 5.27
CA ASP A 2 7.97 -1.03 5.29
C ASP A 2 9.29 -1.48 4.63
N LEU A 3 10.29 -1.81 5.46
CA LEU A 3 11.62 -2.20 5.00
C LEU A 3 11.57 -3.48 4.15
N HIS A 4 10.69 -4.41 4.49
CA HIS A 4 10.57 -5.68 3.78
C HIS A 4 10.04 -5.47 2.35
N LYS A 5 9.03 -4.63 2.18
CA LYS A 5 8.56 -4.25 0.84
C LYS A 5 9.64 -3.51 0.05
N GLY A 6 10.34 -2.57 0.68
CA GLY A 6 11.44 -1.84 0.05
C GLY A 6 12.54 -2.77 -0.43
N ILE A 7 12.97 -3.73 0.40
CA ILE A 7 13.98 -4.73 0.05
C ILE A 7 13.51 -5.58 -1.14
N ARG A 8 12.28 -6.10 -1.12
CA ARG A 8 11.75 -6.89 -2.25
C ARG A 8 11.62 -6.08 -3.54
N ALA A 9 11.28 -4.79 -3.44
CA ALA A 9 11.15 -3.90 -4.59
C ALA A 9 12.51 -3.57 -5.23
N ILE A 10 13.55 -3.35 -4.42
CA ILE A 10 14.90 -3.01 -4.89
C ILE A 10 15.71 -4.26 -5.27
N HIS A 11 15.52 -5.36 -4.54
CA HIS A 11 16.26 -6.61 -4.70
C HIS A 11 15.31 -7.75 -5.07
N SER A 12 14.95 -7.84 -6.35
CA SER A 12 13.97 -8.81 -6.85
C SER A 12 14.37 -10.29 -6.70
N SER A 13 15.64 -10.59 -6.42
CA SER A 13 16.12 -11.94 -6.14
C SER A 13 15.84 -12.42 -4.71
N VAL A 14 15.47 -11.50 -3.80
CA VAL A 14 15.20 -11.82 -2.40
C VAL A 14 13.88 -12.57 -2.29
N VAL A 15 13.91 -13.77 -1.71
CA VAL A 15 12.73 -14.59 -1.45
C VAL A 15 12.37 -14.66 0.03
N SER A 16 13.38 -14.59 0.90
CA SER A 16 13.21 -14.67 2.35
C SER A 16 13.87 -13.47 3.04
N ILE A 17 13.17 -12.90 4.01
CA ILE A 17 13.65 -11.78 4.83
C ILE A 17 13.40 -12.16 6.29
N LEU A 18 14.46 -12.13 7.10
CA LEU A 18 14.43 -12.34 8.54
C LEU A 18 14.78 -11.03 9.25
N GLY A 19 14.16 -10.74 10.39
CA GLY A 19 14.41 -9.52 11.17
C GLY A 19 13.53 -8.33 10.74
N GLU A 20 13.54 -7.26 11.53
CA GLU A 20 12.59 -6.13 11.41
C GLU A 20 13.28 -4.76 11.27
N THR A 21 14.58 -4.70 11.61
CA THR A 21 15.36 -3.47 11.65
C THR A 21 16.57 -3.59 10.73
N GLU A 22 17.07 -2.46 10.22
CA GLU A 22 18.26 -2.42 9.36
C GLU A 22 19.47 -3.18 9.95
N LYS A 23 19.61 -3.18 11.30
CA LYS A 23 20.70 -3.86 11.99
C LYS A 23 20.59 -5.38 12.05
N ASN A 24 19.38 -5.93 12.02
CA ASN A 24 19.13 -7.37 12.22
C ASN A 24 18.49 -8.04 11.00
N ILE A 25 18.22 -7.29 9.93
CA ILE A 25 17.66 -7.85 8.71
C ILE A 25 18.69 -8.72 7.98
N VAL A 26 18.26 -9.90 7.58
CA VAL A 26 19.00 -10.80 6.67
C VAL A 26 18.08 -11.16 5.51
N ALA A 27 18.47 -10.79 4.29
CA ALA A 27 17.79 -11.14 3.06
C ALA A 27 18.48 -12.32 2.37
N LEU A 28 17.72 -13.33 1.96
CA LEU A 28 18.22 -14.53 1.28
C LEU A 28 17.59 -14.67 -0.10
N ASP A 29 18.38 -15.15 -1.06
CA ASP A 29 17.88 -15.57 -2.36
C ASP A 29 17.33 -17.01 -2.33
N LYS A 30 16.88 -17.49 -3.49
CA LYS A 30 16.33 -18.84 -3.65
C LYS A 30 17.30 -19.99 -3.32
N ASP A 31 18.60 -19.71 -3.33
CA ASP A 31 19.66 -20.68 -3.04
C ASP A 31 20.16 -20.51 -1.58
N GLU A 32 19.39 -19.80 -0.74
CA GLU A 32 19.70 -19.46 0.65
C GLU A 32 20.97 -18.62 0.83
N LYS A 33 21.45 -17.96 -0.22
CA LYS A 33 22.62 -17.07 -0.13
C LYS A 33 22.18 -15.68 0.31
N LYS A 34 23.01 -15.06 1.16
CA LYS A 34 22.79 -13.70 1.63
C LYS A 34 22.87 -12.71 0.47
N VAL A 35 21.80 -11.93 0.30
CA VAL A 35 21.75 -10.82 -0.64
C VAL A 35 22.31 -9.57 0.06
N ASN A 36 23.26 -8.90 -0.59
CA ASN A 36 23.75 -7.61 -0.12
C ASN A 36 22.69 -6.53 -0.36
N ILE A 37 22.22 -5.91 0.73
CA ILE A 37 21.14 -4.92 0.70
C ILE A 37 21.72 -3.53 0.42
N ASP A 38 21.17 -2.82 -0.57
CA ASP A 38 21.46 -1.43 -0.86
C ASP A 38 20.56 -0.54 0.01
N TRP A 39 20.99 -0.32 1.25
CA TRP A 39 20.23 0.45 2.24
C TRP A 39 19.96 1.88 1.82
N THR A 40 20.83 2.48 0.99
CA THR A 40 20.59 3.83 0.45
C THR A 40 19.36 3.84 -0.45
N LYS A 41 19.23 2.87 -1.37
CA LYS A 41 18.04 2.74 -2.22
C LYS A 41 16.81 2.30 -1.45
N VAL A 42 16.97 1.35 -0.53
CA VAL A 42 15.86 0.90 0.32
C VAL A 42 15.33 2.09 1.12
N ASN A 43 16.16 2.82 1.85
CA ASN A 43 15.72 3.97 2.65
C ASN A 43 15.15 5.13 1.80
N ALA A 44 15.52 5.23 0.53
CA ALA A 44 14.93 6.18 -0.43
C ALA A 44 13.62 5.66 -1.07
N TRP A 45 13.28 4.39 -0.91
CA TRP A 45 12.11 3.78 -1.54
C TRP A 45 10.81 4.26 -0.89
N ALA A 46 9.86 4.65 -1.73
CA ALA A 46 8.51 4.99 -1.33
C ALA A 46 7.53 3.95 -1.86
N ASP A 47 6.71 3.38 -0.97
CA ASP A 47 5.62 2.49 -1.35
C ASP A 47 4.57 3.27 -2.15
N SER A 48 4.53 3.06 -3.47
CA SER A 48 3.53 3.65 -4.38
C SER A 48 2.11 3.23 -4.01
N GLU A 49 1.95 2.09 -3.32
CA GLU A 49 0.69 1.48 -2.97
C GLU A 49 0.24 1.78 -1.54
N ALA A 50 1.02 2.55 -0.77
CA ALA A 50 0.67 2.95 0.60
C ALA A 50 -0.68 3.69 0.68
N TYR A 51 -1.13 4.32 -0.40
CA TYR A 51 -2.45 4.96 -0.45
C TYR A 51 -3.59 3.94 -0.29
N LYS A 52 -3.41 2.68 -0.73
CA LYS A 52 -4.49 1.68 -0.73
C LYS A 52 -5.00 1.40 0.68
N ALA A 53 -4.10 1.09 1.61
CA ALA A 53 -4.45 0.82 3.00
C ALA A 53 -5.14 2.02 3.67
N LYS A 54 -4.67 3.25 3.39
CA LYS A 54 -5.29 4.47 3.92
C LYS A 54 -6.69 4.70 3.36
N ARG A 55 -6.90 4.44 2.08
CA ARG A 55 -8.23 4.55 1.46
C ARG A 55 -9.19 3.48 1.99
N GLU A 56 -8.73 2.24 2.12
CA GLU A 56 -9.51 1.15 2.69
C GLU A 56 -10.01 1.47 4.10
N GLN A 57 -9.16 2.07 4.94
CA GLN A 57 -9.54 2.50 6.30
C GLN A 57 -10.54 3.66 6.33
N GLU A 58 -10.60 4.49 5.29
CA GLU A 58 -11.49 5.67 5.25
C GLU A 58 -12.71 5.51 4.37
N TYR A 59 -12.75 4.51 3.50
CA TYR A 59 -13.96 4.25 2.74
C TYR A 59 -15.13 3.90 3.66
N PRO A 60 -16.35 4.38 3.36
CA PRO A 60 -17.54 3.87 4.01
C PRO A 60 -17.63 2.35 3.85
N SER A 61 -18.40 1.68 4.70
CA SER A 61 -18.61 0.23 4.56
C SER A 61 -19.16 -0.11 3.18
N ILE A 62 -18.96 -1.35 2.71
CA ILE A 62 -19.49 -1.74 1.40
C ILE A 62 -21.02 -1.66 1.38
N GLN A 63 -21.69 -1.92 2.51
CA GLN A 63 -23.13 -1.77 2.66
C GLN A 63 -23.57 -0.32 2.45
N ASP A 64 -22.92 0.62 3.13
CA ASP A 64 -23.23 2.05 2.98
C ASP A 64 -22.95 2.53 1.55
N GLN A 65 -21.86 2.05 0.94
CA GLN A 65 -21.54 2.40 -0.44
C GLN A 65 -22.58 1.92 -1.44
N LEU A 66 -23.14 0.72 -1.25
CA LEU A 66 -24.20 0.19 -2.11
C LEU A 66 -25.52 0.94 -1.89
N ASP A 67 -25.84 1.26 -0.64
CA ASP A 67 -27.02 2.07 -0.28
C ASP A 67 -26.95 3.49 -0.87
N MET A 68 -25.79 4.15 -0.76
CA MET A 68 -25.54 5.45 -1.38
C MET A 68 -25.70 5.40 -2.90
N GLN A 69 -25.21 4.35 -3.57
CA GLN A 69 -25.36 4.20 -5.03
C GLN A 69 -26.83 4.03 -5.43
N TYR A 70 -27.61 3.28 -4.66
CA TYR A 70 -29.04 3.12 -4.89
C TYR A 70 -29.79 4.45 -4.72
N HIS A 71 -29.50 5.19 -3.65
CA HIS A 71 -30.10 6.50 -3.43
C HIS A 71 -29.68 7.54 -4.47
N ASP A 72 -28.41 7.55 -4.88
CA ASP A 72 -27.90 8.42 -5.96
C ASP A 72 -28.66 8.18 -7.27
N LEU A 73 -29.00 6.92 -7.59
CA LEU A 73 -29.76 6.57 -8.79
C LEU A 73 -31.21 7.11 -8.75
N ILE A 74 -31.88 7.06 -7.60
CA ILE A 74 -33.29 7.44 -7.47
C ILE A 74 -33.47 8.94 -7.27
N ASN A 75 -32.54 9.57 -6.55
CA ASN A 75 -32.66 10.96 -6.12
C ASN A 75 -31.87 11.95 -7.00
N ASP A 76 -31.18 11.46 -8.03
CA ASP A 76 -30.27 12.25 -8.89
C ASP A 76 -29.19 12.98 -8.06
N THR A 77 -28.58 12.26 -7.13
CA THR A 77 -27.49 12.76 -6.25
C THR A 77 -26.14 12.12 -6.57
N THR A 78 -25.06 12.62 -5.95
CA THR A 78 -23.68 12.15 -6.17
C THR A 78 -22.94 11.75 -4.90
N THR A 79 -23.68 11.44 -3.83
CA THR A 79 -23.15 11.16 -2.49
C THR A 79 -22.04 10.12 -2.51
N TRP A 80 -22.26 8.99 -3.20
CA TRP A 80 -21.26 7.94 -3.31
C TRP A 80 -20.00 8.42 -4.04
N LYS A 81 -20.19 9.09 -5.19
CA LYS A 81 -19.07 9.61 -6.01
C LYS A 81 -18.24 10.62 -5.22
N ASP A 82 -18.90 11.50 -4.47
CA ASP A 82 -18.25 12.54 -3.67
C ASP A 82 -17.47 11.95 -2.49
N ALA A 83 -18.04 10.96 -1.79
CA ALA A 83 -17.34 10.23 -0.73
C ALA A 83 -16.06 9.54 -1.26
N ILE A 84 -16.17 8.81 -2.38
CA ILE A 84 -15.02 8.15 -3.00
C ILE A 84 -13.97 9.16 -3.47
N LYS A 85 -14.41 10.28 -4.08
CA LYS A 85 -13.51 11.34 -4.57
C LYS A 85 -12.77 11.99 -3.42
N SER A 86 -13.44 12.32 -2.32
CA SER A 86 -12.84 12.91 -1.12
C SER A 86 -11.67 12.06 -0.60
N VAL A 87 -11.90 10.76 -0.42
CA VAL A 87 -10.86 9.82 0.03
C VAL A 87 -9.70 9.71 -0.97
N LYS A 88 -9.99 9.71 -2.28
CA LYS A 88 -8.95 9.66 -3.33
C LYS A 88 -8.12 10.94 -3.42
N VAL A 89 -8.72 12.10 -3.18
CA VAL A 89 -8.03 13.40 -3.13
C VAL A 89 -7.14 13.47 -1.89
N LYS A 90 -7.63 13.00 -0.73
CA LYS A 90 -6.85 12.94 0.51
C LYS A 90 -5.65 11.99 0.42
N TYR A 91 -5.82 10.87 -0.27
CA TYR A 91 -4.76 9.87 -0.49
C TYR A 91 -4.53 9.64 -1.98
N PRO A 92 -3.81 10.53 -2.68
CA PRO A 92 -3.58 10.39 -4.11
C PRO A 92 -2.72 9.16 -4.42
N LYS A 93 -2.84 8.65 -5.65
CA LYS A 93 -1.85 7.70 -6.17
C LYS A 93 -0.54 8.48 -6.39
N LYS A 94 0.58 7.89 -5.97
CA LYS A 94 1.91 8.42 -6.27
C LYS A 94 2.36 7.95 -7.64
#